data_AF-A0A807N787-F1
#
_entry.id   AF-A0A807N787-F1
#
_cell.length_a   1.000
_cell.length_b   1.000
_cell.length_c   1.000
_cell.angle_alpha   90.00
_cell.angle_beta   90.00
_cell.angle_gamma   90.00
#
_symmetry.space_group_name_H-M   'P 1'
#
loop_
_entity.id
_entity.type
_entity.pdbx_description
1 polymer ?
#
loop_
_entity_poly.entity_id
_entity_poly.type
_entity_poly.pdbx_seq_one_letter_code
_entity_poly.pdbx_strand_id
1 'polypeptide(L)'
;MTSALVAVARAVVLAGWPLVAATAGFWLLAVAAHLGAGAGWLYELAWQVTLVLVIGALGSFVVHECGHVAVLLSRGGSSSVVVERTWWRISVTPVGDLTPKRAVVAAVAGPGAAALVGFATLAAGLPPAVGWLHLAHLVFLLPVFGDGRVVLAHALATREGA
;
A
#
# COMPACT_ATOMS: atom_id res chain seq x y z
N MET A 1 -5.54 6.83 16.61
CA MET A 1 -4.89 5.82 15.75
C MET A 1 -5.86 5.22 14.75
N THR A 2 -6.95 4.57 15.19
CA THR A 2 -7.92 3.89 14.29
C THR A 2 -8.56 4.81 13.25
N SER A 3 -8.91 6.05 13.62
CA SER A 3 -9.51 7.02 12.68
C SER A 3 -8.58 7.42 11.53
N ALA A 4 -7.27 7.56 11.79
CA ALA A 4 -6.29 7.93 10.78
C ALA A 4 -5.98 6.78 9.81
N LEU A 5 -5.88 5.55 10.32
CA LEU A 5 -5.70 4.35 9.48
C LEU A 5 -6.89 4.17 8.52
N VAL A 6 -8.12 4.33 9.03
CA VAL A 6 -9.33 4.28 8.19
C VAL A 6 -9.34 5.41 7.16
N ALA A 7 -8.94 6.62 7.54
CA ALA A 7 -8.89 7.75 6.62
C ALA A 7 -7.88 7.51 5.47
N VAL A 8 -6.69 6.98 5.77
CA VAL A 8 -5.68 6.64 4.76
C VAL A 8 -6.14 5.50 3.87
N ALA A 9 -6.64 4.40 4.45
CA ALA A 9 -7.16 3.29 3.67
C ALA A 9 -8.27 3.75 2.71
N ARG A 10 -9.19 4.59 3.20
CA ARG A 10 -10.23 5.19 2.36
C ARG A 10 -9.65 6.07 1.25
N ALA A 11 -8.65 6.90 1.55
CA ALA A 11 -8.00 7.75 0.55
C ALA A 11 -7.34 6.92 -0.57
N VAL A 12 -6.65 5.83 -0.19
CA VAL A 12 -6.03 4.88 -1.13
C VAL A 12 -7.08 4.20 -2.00
N VAL A 13 -8.14 3.68 -1.41
CA VAL A 13 -9.23 3.04 -2.16
C VAL A 13 -9.89 4.02 -3.13
N LEU A 14 -10.13 5.25 -2.70
CA LEU A 14 -10.71 6.27 -3.57
C LEU A 14 -9.76 6.70 -4.69
N ALA A 15 -8.45 6.68 -4.48
CA ALA A 15 -7.47 6.93 -5.55
C ALA A 15 -7.39 5.76 -6.54
N GLY A 16 -7.45 4.53 -6.03
CA GLY A 16 -7.47 3.29 -6.81
C GLY A 16 -8.84 2.89 -7.35
N TRP A 17 -9.84 3.78 -7.33
CA TRP A 17 -11.20 3.48 -7.80
C TRP A 17 -11.28 2.88 -9.21
N PRO A 18 -10.41 3.21 -10.20
CA PRO A 18 -10.48 2.59 -11.52
C PRO A 18 -10.23 1.09 -11.47
N LEU A 19 -9.39 0.61 -10.54
CA LEU A 19 -9.13 -0.82 -10.34
C LEU A 19 -10.39 -1.52 -9.82
N VAL A 20 -11.06 -0.90 -8.85
CA VAL A 20 -12.34 -1.41 -8.30
C VAL A 20 -13.43 -1.43 -9.38
N ALA A 21 -13.53 -0.37 -10.18
CA ALA A 21 -14.49 -0.29 -11.28
C ALA A 21 -14.21 -1.35 -12.35
N ALA A 22 -12.95 -1.56 -12.72
CA ALA A 22 -12.55 -2.62 -13.64
C ALA A 22 -12.96 -4.00 -13.13
N THR A 23 -12.64 -4.31 -11.86
CA THR A 23 -13.06 -5.56 -11.22
C THR A 23 -14.58 -5.73 -11.21
N ALA A 24 -15.34 -4.67 -10.89
CA ALA A 24 -16.81 -4.70 -10.95
C ALA A 24 -17.31 -5.00 -12.37
N GLY A 25 -16.68 -4.44 -13.40
CA GLY A 25 -16.98 -4.74 -14.80
C GLY A 25 -16.79 -6.21 -15.16
N PHE A 26 -15.72 -6.86 -14.69
CA PHE A 26 -15.51 -8.30 -14.88
C PHE A 26 -16.59 -9.14 -14.20
N TRP A 27 -17.02 -8.76 -13.00
CA TRP A 27 -18.11 -9.44 -12.31
C TRP A 27 -19.45 -9.29 -13.04
N LEU A 28 -19.78 -8.09 -13.50
CA LEU A 28 -20.99 -7.84 -14.29
C LEU A 28 -20.98 -8.65 -15.59
N LEU A 29 -19.83 -8.71 -16.26
CA LEU A 29 -19.65 -9.52 -17.47
C LEU A 29 -19.83 -11.02 -17.17
N ALA A 30 -19.25 -11.52 -16.08
CA ALA A 30 -19.40 -12.92 -15.68
C ALA A 30 -20.86 -13.29 -15.43
N VAL A 31 -21.61 -12.44 -14.73
CA VAL A 31 -23.06 -12.64 -14.50
C VAL A 31 -23.82 -12.64 -15.82
N ALA A 32 -23.62 -11.62 -16.66
CA ALA A 32 -24.34 -11.51 -17.93
C ALA A 32 -24.07 -12.70 -18.86
N ALA A 33 -22.82 -13.14 -18.97
CA ALA A 33 -22.42 -14.26 -19.80
C ALA A 33 -22.88 -15.62 -19.24
N HIS A 34 -22.92 -15.77 -17.91
CA HIS A 34 -23.49 -16.96 -17.29
C HIS A 34 -24.98 -17.08 -17.60
N LEU A 35 -25.74 -15.98 -17.44
CA LEU A 35 -27.17 -15.96 -17.72
C LEU A 35 -27.51 -16.10 -19.21
N GLY A 36 -26.69 -15.52 -20.10
CA GLY A 36 -26.94 -15.53 -21.54
C GLY A 36 -26.41 -16.75 -22.29
N ALA A 37 -25.32 -17.35 -21.83
CA ALA A 37 -24.58 -18.39 -22.56
C ALA A 37 -24.10 -19.56 -21.67
N GLY A 38 -24.46 -19.59 -20.39
CA GLY A 38 -23.99 -20.63 -19.46
C GLY A 38 -22.49 -20.59 -19.17
N ALA A 39 -21.82 -19.47 -19.48
CA ALA A 39 -20.36 -19.33 -19.39
C ALA A 39 -19.86 -19.14 -17.95
N GLY A 40 -19.95 -20.18 -17.12
CA GLY A 40 -19.55 -20.15 -15.71
C GLY A 40 -18.06 -19.82 -15.48
N TRP A 41 -17.18 -20.21 -16.40
CA TRP A 41 -15.71 -20.01 -16.31
C TRP A 41 -15.27 -18.54 -16.13
N LEU A 42 -16.16 -17.59 -16.46
CA LEU A 42 -15.88 -16.16 -16.30
C LEU A 42 -15.91 -15.72 -14.84
N TYR A 43 -16.54 -16.48 -13.94
CA TYR A 43 -16.47 -16.20 -12.51
C TYR A 43 -15.07 -16.46 -11.95
N GLU A 44 -14.41 -17.53 -12.39
CA GLU A 44 -13.01 -17.80 -12.04
C GLU A 44 -12.11 -16.68 -12.55
N LEU A 45 -12.32 -16.20 -13.78
CA LEU A 45 -11.57 -15.05 -14.31
C LEU A 45 -11.82 -13.79 -13.47
N ALA A 46 -13.08 -13.45 -13.16
CA ALA A 46 -13.43 -12.29 -12.34
C ALA A 46 -12.79 -12.37 -10.94
N TRP A 47 -12.75 -13.58 -10.36
CA TRP A 47 -12.06 -13.82 -9.10
C TRP A 47 -10.55 -13.59 -9.20
N GLN A 48 -9.87 -14.16 -10.22
CA GLN A 48 -8.44 -13.94 -10.43
C GLN A 48 -8.12 -12.44 -10.63
N VAL A 49 -8.95 -11.72 -11.39
CA VAL A 49 -8.82 -10.26 -11.57
C VAL A 49 -8.99 -9.52 -10.24
N THR A 50 -9.95 -9.94 -9.40
CA THR A 50 -10.16 -9.37 -8.06
C THR A 50 -8.91 -9.55 -7.19
N LEU A 51 -8.34 -10.76 -7.18
CA LEU A 51 -7.13 -11.05 -6.41
C LEU A 51 -5.96 -10.18 -6.86
N VAL A 52 -5.73 -10.04 -8.16
CA VAL A 52 -4.60 -9.27 -8.67
C VAL A 52 -4.81 -7.75 -8.48
N LEU A 53 -5.93 -7.21 -8.93
CA LEU A 53 -6.13 -5.75 -8.97
C LEU A 53 -6.52 -5.17 -7.61
N VAL A 54 -7.39 -5.85 -6.86
CA VAL A 54 -7.89 -5.33 -5.58
C VAL A 54 -7.00 -5.79 -4.44
N ILE A 55 -6.77 -7.10 -4.29
CA ILE A 55 -6.00 -7.62 -3.16
C ILE A 55 -4.50 -7.35 -3.33
N GLY A 56 -3.95 -7.65 -4.52
CA GLY A 56 -2.56 -7.44 -4.84
C GLY A 56 -2.20 -5.97 -4.99
N ALA A 57 -2.70 -5.33 -6.06
CA ALA A 57 -2.28 -3.98 -6.41
C ALA A 57 -2.84 -2.94 -5.43
N LEU A 58 -4.16 -2.80 -5.30
CA LEU A 58 -4.73 -1.79 -4.41
C LEU A 58 -4.43 -2.07 -2.92
N GLY A 59 -4.54 -3.34 -2.50
CA GLY A 59 -4.27 -3.76 -1.13
C GLY A 59 -2.83 -3.49 -0.68
N SER A 60 -1.84 -3.70 -1.55
CA SER A 60 -0.45 -3.41 -1.20
C SER A 60 -0.18 -1.94 -0.92
N PHE A 61 -0.79 -1.01 -1.69
CA PHE A 61 -0.72 0.42 -1.39
C PHE A 61 -1.42 0.75 -0.05
N VAL A 62 -2.56 0.13 0.25
CA VAL A 62 -3.24 0.33 1.54
C VAL A 62 -2.34 -0.09 2.70
N VAL A 63 -1.73 -1.28 2.59
CA VAL A 63 -0.80 -1.81 3.61
C VAL A 63 0.42 -0.90 3.76
N HIS A 64 1.00 -0.45 2.64
CA HIS A 64 2.16 0.44 2.63
C HIS A 64 1.87 1.75 3.37
N GLU A 65 0.81 2.47 2.99
CA GLU A 65 0.46 3.75 3.63
C GLU A 65 0.07 3.58 5.11
N CYS A 66 -0.64 2.49 5.43
CA CYS A 66 -0.99 2.17 6.82
C CYS A 66 0.25 1.86 7.67
N GLY A 67 1.29 1.24 7.10
CA GLY A 67 2.57 0.99 7.76
C GLY A 67 3.24 2.28 8.22
N HIS A 68 3.29 3.29 7.36
CA HIS A 68 3.79 4.62 7.73
C HIS A 68 2.98 5.24 8.88
N VAL A 69 1.65 5.29 8.73
CA VAL A 69 0.75 5.88 9.75
C VAL A 69 0.88 5.18 11.10
N ALA A 70 0.97 3.84 11.11
CA ALA A 70 1.08 3.07 12.34
C ALA A 70 2.32 3.44 13.14
N VAL A 71 3.47 3.64 12.48
CA VAL A 71 4.70 4.10 13.14
C VAL A 71 4.61 5.57 13.53
N LEU A 72 4.08 6.43 12.66
CA LEU A 72 3.94 7.87 12.94
C LEU A 72 3.05 8.16 14.15
N LEU A 73 2.01 7.34 14.36
CA LEU A 73 1.08 7.46 15.49
C LEU A 73 1.44 6.58 16.70
N SER A 74 2.53 5.81 16.63
CA SER A 74 3.02 5.02 17.75
C SER A 74 3.58 5.90 18.87
N ARG A 75 3.74 5.35 20.08
CA ARG A 75 4.19 6.12 21.27
C ARG A 75 5.46 6.95 20.97
N GLY A 76 5.37 8.26 21.20
CA GLY A 76 6.41 9.26 20.95
C GLY A 76 6.55 9.73 19.49
N GLY A 77 5.60 9.38 18.62
CA GLY A 77 5.50 9.90 17.25
C GLY A 77 4.74 11.23 17.18
N SER A 78 4.26 11.60 16.00
CA SER A 78 3.47 12.82 15.79
C SER A 78 2.11 12.73 16.49
N SER A 79 1.62 13.84 17.03
CA SER A 79 0.30 13.90 17.69
C SER A 79 -0.86 13.71 16.69
N SER A 80 -0.65 14.03 15.43
CA SER A 80 -1.59 13.81 14.33
C SER A 80 -0.86 13.68 12.99
N VAL A 81 -1.57 13.18 11.98
CA VAL A 81 -1.12 13.06 10.60
C VAL A 81 -2.15 13.71 9.68
N VAL A 82 -1.68 14.49 8.72
CA VAL A 82 -2.50 15.02 7.63
C VAL A 82 -2.36 14.06 6.45
N VAL A 83 -3.50 13.63 5.93
CA VAL A 83 -3.58 12.79 4.73
C VAL A 83 -3.95 13.71 3.58
N GLU A 84 -2.98 14.04 2.75
CA GLU A 84 -3.23 14.77 1.52
C GLU A 84 -3.37 13.79 0.37
N ARG A 85 -4.41 14.00 -0.43
CA ARG A 85 -4.67 13.23 -1.65
C ARG A 85 -4.68 14.17 -2.84
N THR A 86 -3.82 13.89 -3.80
CA THR A 86 -3.89 14.44 -5.15
C THR A 86 -4.37 13.36 -6.12
N TRP A 87 -4.57 13.71 -7.39
CA TRP A 87 -4.87 12.74 -8.44
C TRP A 87 -3.78 11.67 -8.62
N TRP A 88 -2.54 11.98 -8.27
CA TRP A 88 -1.36 11.16 -8.55
C TRP A 88 -0.65 10.62 -7.32
N ARG A 89 -0.94 11.17 -6.13
CA ARG A 89 -0.18 10.89 -4.91
C ARG A 89 -1.06 10.96 -3.67
N ILE A 90 -0.86 10.01 -2.78
CA ILE A 90 -1.27 10.10 -1.38
C ILE A 90 -0.03 10.46 -0.57
N SER A 91 -0.16 11.44 0.29
CA SER A 91 0.92 11.95 1.13
C SER A 91 0.44 11.94 2.56
N VAL A 92 1.15 11.23 3.43
CA VAL A 92 0.91 11.27 4.87
C VAL A 92 1.99 12.15 5.47
N THR A 93 1.61 13.34 5.93
CA THR A 93 2.54 14.29 6.55
C THR A 93 2.28 14.34 8.06
N PRO A 94 3.28 14.05 8.90
CA PRO A 94 3.17 14.19 10.34
C PRO A 94 2.99 15.65 10.74
N VAL A 95 2.16 15.92 11.74
CA VAL A 95 2.06 17.24 12.38
C VAL A 95 2.98 17.27 13.59
N GLY A 96 3.98 18.16 13.54
CA GLY A 96 5.00 18.35 14.56
C GLY A 96 6.37 17.80 14.16
N ASP A 97 7.36 17.98 15.04
CA ASP A 97 8.73 17.59 14.77
C ASP A 97 8.94 16.08 14.93
N LEU A 98 9.54 15.45 13.92
CA LEU A 98 10.04 14.09 14.02
C LEU A 98 11.55 14.11 14.18
N THR A 99 12.05 13.30 15.11
CA THR A 99 13.49 13.05 15.17
C THR A 99 13.96 12.33 13.91
N PRO A 100 15.21 12.55 13.46
CA PRO A 100 15.75 11.90 12.25
C PRO A 100 15.62 10.37 12.27
N LYS A 101 15.86 9.76 13.43
CA LYS A 101 15.70 8.30 13.61
C LYS A 101 14.26 7.84 13.37
N ARG A 102 13.28 8.59 13.87
CA ARG A 102 11.86 8.26 13.67
C ARG A 102 11.42 8.48 12.23
N ALA A 103 11.94 9.50 11.55
CA ALA A 103 11.69 9.70 10.13
C ALA A 103 12.15 8.47 9.32
N VAL A 104 13.33 7.91 9.63
CA VAL A 104 13.81 6.67 8.99
C VAL A 104 12.93 5.47 9.31
N VAL A 105 12.57 5.25 10.58
CA VAL A 105 11.70 4.13 10.96
C VAL A 105 10.35 4.25 10.26
N ALA A 106 9.77 5.46 10.20
CA ALA A 106 8.54 5.71 9.47
C ALA A 106 8.70 5.42 7.98
N ALA A 107 9.76 5.91 7.32
CA ALA A 107 10.03 5.67 5.91
C ALA A 107 10.18 4.18 5.57
N VAL A 108 10.79 3.38 6.45
CA VAL A 108 10.93 1.93 6.22
C VAL A 108 9.63 1.17 6.52
N ALA A 109 8.77 1.71 7.38
CA ALA A 109 7.57 1.01 7.86
C ALA A 109 6.58 0.66 6.74
N GLY A 110 6.37 1.54 5.76
CA GLY A 110 5.45 1.27 4.65
C GLY A 110 5.91 0.14 3.74
N PRO A 111 7.09 0.26 3.09
CA PRO A 111 7.69 -0.83 2.31
C PRO A 111 7.86 -2.12 3.12
N GLY A 112 8.25 -2.02 4.39
CA GLY A 112 8.42 -3.16 5.28
C GLY A 112 7.12 -3.89 5.59
N ALA A 113 6.03 -3.16 5.88
CA ALA A 113 4.71 -3.75 6.10
C ALA A 113 4.20 -4.48 4.85
N ALA A 114 4.32 -3.85 3.68
CA ALA A 114 3.96 -4.48 2.41
C ALA A 114 4.80 -5.76 2.18
N ALA A 115 6.11 -5.70 2.40
CA ALA A 115 6.98 -6.86 2.24
C ALA A 115 6.62 -8.03 3.18
N LEU A 116 6.30 -7.74 4.45
CA LEU A 116 5.85 -8.77 5.40
C LEU A 116 4.58 -9.48 4.90
N VAL A 117 3.59 -8.74 4.41
CA VAL A 117 2.37 -9.33 3.83
C VAL A 117 2.69 -10.13 2.56
N GLY A 118 3.59 -9.62 1.71
CA GLY A 118 4.03 -10.31 0.50
C GLY A 118 4.69 -11.65 0.79
N PHE A 119 5.65 -11.70 1.71
CA PHE A 119 6.28 -12.95 2.14
C PHE A 119 5.27 -13.91 2.80
N ALA A 120 4.39 -13.42 3.66
CA ALA A 120 3.35 -14.24 4.28
C ALA A 120 2.40 -14.84 3.22
N THR A 121 2.03 -14.07 2.21
CA THR A 121 1.20 -14.51 1.09
C THR A 121 1.86 -15.66 0.31
N LEU A 122 3.14 -15.49 -0.04
CA LEU A 122 3.92 -16.52 -0.74
C LEU A 122 4.09 -17.79 0.12
N ALA A 123 4.41 -17.62 1.41
CA ALA A 123 4.59 -18.73 2.33
C ALA A 123 3.29 -19.53 2.56
N ALA A 124 2.14 -18.87 2.50
CA ALA A 124 0.82 -19.50 2.62
C ALA A 124 0.36 -20.22 1.33
N GLY A 125 1.14 -20.19 0.25
CA GLY A 125 0.76 -20.77 -1.04
C GLY A 125 -0.39 -20.04 -1.74
N LEU A 126 -0.64 -18.78 -1.36
CA LEU A 126 -1.62 -17.92 -2.04
C LEU A 126 -1.07 -17.47 -3.40
N PRO A 127 -1.93 -16.96 -4.30
CA PRO A 127 -1.53 -16.62 -5.67
C PRO A 127 -0.27 -15.74 -5.72
N PRO A 128 0.81 -16.19 -6.40
CA PRO A 128 2.11 -15.51 -6.35
C PRO A 128 2.07 -14.06 -6.79
N ALA A 129 1.21 -13.71 -7.76
CA ALA A 129 1.04 -12.34 -8.22
C ALA A 129 0.69 -11.37 -7.07
N VAL A 130 -0.15 -11.79 -6.12
CA VAL A 130 -0.52 -10.98 -4.95
C VAL A 130 0.70 -10.72 -4.07
N GLY A 131 1.50 -11.77 -3.80
CA GLY A 131 2.72 -11.68 -3.01
C GLY A 131 3.77 -10.78 -3.66
N TRP A 132 3.99 -10.93 -4.97
CA TRP A 132 4.96 -10.13 -5.72
C TRP A 132 4.56 -8.65 -5.82
N LEU A 133 3.27 -8.34 -5.98
CA LEU A 133 2.79 -6.95 -5.99
C LEU A 133 3.05 -6.25 -4.64
N HIS A 134 2.92 -6.97 -3.53
CA HIS A 134 3.30 -6.47 -2.22
C HIS A 134 4.82 -6.26 -2.10
N LEU A 135 5.63 -7.25 -2.51
CA LEU A 135 7.09 -7.16 -2.46
C LEU A 135 7.66 -6.07 -3.38
N ALA A 136 6.98 -5.72 -4.47
CA ALA A 136 7.39 -4.66 -5.38
C ALA A 136 7.57 -3.31 -4.66
N HIS A 137 6.89 -3.08 -3.53
CA HIS A 137 7.01 -1.85 -2.75
C HIS A 137 8.39 -1.67 -2.11
N LEU A 138 9.23 -2.71 -2.02
CA LEU A 138 10.63 -2.56 -1.62
C LEU A 138 11.41 -1.62 -2.55
N VAL A 139 10.95 -1.43 -3.79
CA VAL A 139 11.53 -0.45 -4.73
C VAL A 139 11.49 0.98 -4.16
N PHE A 140 10.51 1.32 -3.31
CA PHE A 140 10.39 2.65 -2.72
C PHE A 140 11.51 2.98 -1.71
N LEU A 141 12.29 1.99 -1.29
CA LEU A 141 13.51 2.20 -0.50
C LEU A 141 14.72 2.62 -1.34
N LEU A 142 14.62 2.61 -2.68
CA LEU A 142 15.68 3.12 -3.54
C LEU A 142 15.77 4.66 -3.44
N PRO A 143 16.98 5.25 -3.55
CA PRO A 143 17.20 6.69 -3.35
C PRO A 143 16.43 7.66 -4.25
N VAL A 144 15.79 7.18 -5.32
CA VAL A 144 14.98 8.00 -6.22
C VAL A 144 13.57 8.27 -5.65
N PHE A 145 13.10 7.43 -4.73
CA PHE A 145 11.75 7.53 -4.16
C PHE A 145 11.74 8.31 -2.84
N GLY A 146 10.55 8.67 -2.36
CA GLY A 146 10.37 9.44 -1.12
C GLY A 146 11.02 8.75 0.09
N ASP A 147 10.64 7.49 0.36
CA ASP A 147 11.13 6.75 1.52
C ASP A 147 12.65 6.53 1.47
N GLY A 148 13.15 6.09 0.33
CA GLY A 148 14.59 5.90 0.12
C GLY A 148 15.41 7.17 0.29
N ARG A 149 14.89 8.35 -0.12
CA ARG A 149 15.55 9.64 0.13
C ARG A 149 15.67 9.97 1.61
N VAL A 150 14.63 9.69 2.41
CA VAL A 150 14.67 9.90 3.87
C VAL A 150 15.73 9.00 4.51
N VAL A 151 15.79 7.73 4.11
CA VAL A 151 16.81 6.78 4.59
C VAL A 151 18.22 7.24 4.22
N LEU A 152 18.44 7.62 2.95
CA LEU A 152 19.74 8.08 2.47
C LEU A 152 20.19 9.36 3.17
N ALA A 153 19.30 10.34 3.32
CA ALA A 153 19.62 11.61 3.98
C ALA A 153 20.10 11.40 5.42
N HIS A 154 19.47 10.48 6.17
CA HIS A 154 19.94 10.14 7.51
C HIS A 154 21.31 9.46 7.49
N ALA A 155 21.53 8.50 6.57
CA ALA A 155 22.81 7.79 6.46
C ALA A 155 23.98 8.75 6.14
N LEU A 156 23.75 9.74 5.27
CA LEU A 156 24.75 10.77 4.96
C LEU A 156 25.01 11.69 6.17
N ALA A 157 23.96 12.18 6.83
CA ALA A 157 24.11 13.03 8.02
C ALA A 157 24.88 12.33 9.17
N THR A 158 24.69 11.02 9.35
CA THR A 158 25.45 10.25 10.34
C THR A 158 26.92 10.03 9.96
N ARG A 159 27.26 10.12 8.68
CA ARG A 159 28.64 9.98 8.19
C ARG A 159 29.43 11.29 8.29
N GLU A 160 28.77 12.43 8.15
CA GLU A 160 29.40 13.75 8.28
C GLU A 160 29.64 14.16 9.73
N GLY A 161 28.90 13.55 10.68
CA GLY A 161 29.05 13.77 12.12
C GLY A 161 29.89 12.73 12.86
N ALA A 162 30.54 11.79 12.15
CA ALA A 162 31.43 10.76 12.67
C ALA A 162 32.87 11.02 12.23
#